data_AF-A0A7C8INE1-F1
#
_entry.id   AF-A0A7C8INE1-F1
#
_cell.length_a   1.000
_cell.length_b   1.000
_cell.length_c   1.000
_cell.angle_alpha   90.00
_cell.angle_beta   90.00
_cell.angle_gamma   90.00
#
_symmetry.space_group_name_H-M   'P 1'
#
loop_
_entity.id
_entity.type
_entity.pdbx_description
1 polymer ?
#
loop_
_entity_poly.entity_id
_entity_poly.type
_entity_poly.pdbx_seq_one_letter_code
_entity_poly.pdbx_strand_id
1 'polypeptide(L)'
;MVFKLILPQCEQTSTCVNHPPEWEKPLRIQISGWNKDLDNLFEDGLKMPKPKSSMDRATEFIEPGLRLVQMAFRLLYSRNPDPATPSDMVPRHQYDIWRGATPDRVLLPEPMQRDYTRLEGYTITFDHLLGPGDEDDPETLMLNIIDPNDPVRADHMTISKSPYTSGSEPVLLLVPRCCQVRKGTTDRRRINREIREANLPEEVRMKRLMEESRAYEEKLLRKSKAQASSDVV
;
A
#
# COMPACT_ATOMS: atom_id res chain seq x y z
N MET A 1 10.15 9.69 19.03
CA MET A 1 11.15 10.15 18.06
C MET A 1 10.44 10.29 16.73
N VAL A 2 10.64 11.41 16.01
CA VAL A 2 9.96 11.69 14.76
C VAL A 2 10.96 11.54 13.61
N PHE A 3 10.58 10.84 12.56
CA PHE A 3 11.41 10.56 11.40
C PHE A 3 11.04 11.50 10.26
N LYS A 4 12.06 12.01 9.57
CA LYS A 4 11.87 12.79 8.34
C LYS A 4 11.62 11.86 7.17
N LEU A 5 10.53 12.07 6.43
CA LEU A 5 10.26 11.34 5.19
C LEU A 5 11.05 11.98 4.03
N ILE A 6 11.81 11.17 3.30
CA ILE A 6 12.66 11.62 2.18
C ILE A 6 12.36 10.78 0.94
N LEU A 7 12.20 11.43 -0.21
CA LEU A 7 12.23 10.77 -1.52
C LEU A 7 13.70 10.65 -1.95
N PRO A 8 14.30 9.45 -1.96
CA PRO A 8 15.69 9.29 -2.35
C PRO A 8 15.90 9.54 -3.84
N GLN A 9 17.10 9.99 -4.21
CA GLN A 9 17.47 10.16 -5.61
C GLN A 9 17.53 8.79 -6.29
N CYS A 10 16.85 8.64 -7.42
CA CYS A 10 16.93 7.41 -8.19
C CYS A 10 18.29 7.30 -8.88
N GLU A 11 18.96 6.16 -8.72
CA GLU A 11 20.26 5.89 -9.36
C GLU A 11 20.09 5.33 -10.80
N GLN A 12 18.87 5.05 -11.24
CA GLN A 12 18.61 4.65 -12.62
C GLN A 12 18.67 5.91 -13.52
N THR A 13 19.72 5.98 -14.34
CA THR A 13 20.08 7.12 -15.21
C THR A 13 19.16 7.33 -16.40
N SER A 14 18.24 6.40 -16.69
CA SER A 14 17.23 6.57 -17.74
C SER A 14 15.87 6.84 -17.09
N THR A 15 15.10 7.78 -17.64
CA THR A 15 13.67 7.99 -17.39
C THR A 15 12.89 6.71 -17.70
N CYS A 16 12.95 5.73 -16.81
CA CYS A 16 12.19 4.50 -16.97
C CYS A 16 10.75 4.76 -16.55
N VAL A 17 9.81 4.00 -17.10
CA VAL A 17 8.35 4.14 -16.88
C VAL A 17 7.92 4.10 -15.41
N ASN A 18 8.81 3.69 -14.51
CA ASN A 18 8.55 3.58 -13.08
C ASN A 18 9.10 4.76 -12.26
N HIS A 19 9.59 5.82 -12.92
CA HIS A 19 9.89 7.10 -12.26
C HIS A 19 8.60 7.87 -12.04
N PRO A 20 8.55 8.77 -11.02
CA PRO A 20 7.49 9.76 -10.97
C PRO A 20 7.43 10.50 -12.32
N PRO A 21 6.29 10.45 -13.03
CA PRO A 21 6.13 11.23 -14.25
C PRO A 21 6.15 12.73 -13.91
N GLU A 22 6.27 13.55 -14.94
CA GLU A 22 6.11 15.00 -14.81
C GLU A 22 4.80 15.34 -14.09
N TRP A 23 4.81 16.39 -13.28
CA TRP A 23 3.69 16.80 -12.41
C TRP A 23 2.41 17.21 -13.16
N GLU A 24 2.44 17.27 -14.49
CA GLU A 24 1.28 17.59 -15.33
C GLU A 24 0.57 16.32 -15.80
N LYS A 25 1.17 15.13 -15.58
CA LYS A 25 0.64 13.87 -16.09
C LYS A 25 -0.31 13.21 -15.10
N PRO A 26 -1.50 12.77 -15.54
CA PRO A 26 -2.40 11.99 -14.71
C PRO A 26 -1.73 10.72 -14.19
N LEU A 27 -1.85 10.47 -12.89
CA LEU A 27 -1.21 9.34 -12.23
C LEU A 27 -2.00 8.88 -11.01
N ARG A 28 -2.04 7.58 -10.82
CA ARG A 28 -2.53 6.96 -9.60
C ARG A 28 -1.38 6.49 -8.73
N ILE A 29 -1.33 6.90 -7.47
CA ILE A 29 -0.19 6.68 -6.58
C ILE A 29 -0.63 5.87 -5.38
N GLN A 30 -0.01 4.70 -5.18
CA GLN A 30 -0.20 3.88 -3.98
C GLN A 30 1.04 4.00 -3.08
N ILE A 31 0.81 4.36 -1.82
CA ILE A 31 1.83 4.43 -0.78
C ILE A 31 1.59 3.29 0.20
N SER A 32 2.62 2.51 0.48
CA SER A 32 2.56 1.41 1.44
C SER A 32 3.70 1.50 2.45
N GLY A 33 3.40 1.24 3.72
CA GLY A 33 4.40 1.28 4.78
C GLY A 33 4.00 0.42 5.96
N TRP A 34 4.95 0.20 6.86
CA TRP A 34 4.72 -0.57 8.08
C TRP A 34 4.32 0.36 9.21
N ASN A 35 3.32 0.00 10.01
CA ASN A 35 2.80 0.88 11.07
C ASN A 35 3.91 1.25 12.07
N LYS A 36 4.84 0.33 12.35
CA LYS A 36 6.01 0.62 13.21
C LYS A 36 6.85 1.81 12.73
N ASP A 37 6.89 2.06 11.43
CA ASP A 37 7.64 3.18 10.84
C ASP A 37 6.73 4.39 10.68
N LEU A 38 5.52 4.18 10.15
CA LEU A 38 4.54 5.24 9.90
C LEU A 38 4.14 5.98 11.17
N ASP A 39 4.07 5.27 12.30
CA ASP A 39 3.81 5.84 13.62
C ASP A 39 4.87 6.89 14.04
N ASN A 40 6.05 6.87 13.44
CA ASN A 40 7.11 7.81 13.73
C ASN A 40 7.15 9.00 12.76
N LEU A 41 6.23 9.12 11.80
CA LEU A 41 6.21 10.23 10.84
C LEU A 41 5.57 11.52 11.37
N PHE A 42 4.71 11.41 12.38
CA PHE A 42 3.86 12.53 12.80
C PHE A 42 4.36 13.16 14.11
N GLU A 43 4.72 14.45 14.04
CA GLU A 43 5.29 15.21 15.17
C GLU A 43 4.34 15.35 16.37
N ASP A 44 3.05 15.46 16.09
CA ASP A 44 1.95 15.56 17.06
C ASP A 44 1.61 14.21 17.72
N GLY A 45 2.36 13.15 17.42
CA GLY A 45 2.18 11.84 18.01
C GLY A 45 1.00 11.05 17.43
N LEU A 46 0.42 11.51 16.32
CA LEU A 46 -0.59 10.77 15.56
C LEU A 46 -0.07 9.38 15.17
N LYS A 47 -0.93 8.37 15.22
CA LYS A 47 -0.57 6.96 14.96
C LYS A 47 -1.48 6.35 13.91
N MET A 48 -0.97 5.34 13.22
CA MET A 48 -1.78 4.50 12.35
C MET A 48 -2.79 3.69 13.18
N PRO A 49 -3.90 3.24 12.54
CA PRO A 49 -4.89 2.41 13.21
C PRO A 49 -4.27 1.19 13.87
N LYS A 50 -4.92 0.73 14.94
CA LYS A 50 -4.59 -0.53 15.62
C LYS A 50 -5.63 -1.59 15.23
N PRO A 51 -5.32 -2.88 15.43
CA PRO A 51 -6.22 -3.98 15.05
C PRO A 51 -7.68 -3.88 15.53
N LYS A 52 -7.94 -3.20 16.66
CA LYS A 52 -9.28 -3.06 17.25
C LYS A 52 -10.09 -1.89 16.69
N SER A 53 -9.49 -1.11 15.80
CA SER A 53 -10.07 0.06 15.14
C SER A 53 -9.94 -0.12 13.64
N SER A 54 -10.30 -1.30 13.12
CA SER A 54 -10.31 -1.56 11.69
C SER A 54 -11.26 -0.58 11.03
N MET A 55 -10.85 -0.04 9.89
CA MET A 55 -11.68 0.87 9.12
C MET A 55 -12.97 0.18 8.65
N ASP A 56 -14.10 0.85 8.83
CA ASP A 56 -15.40 0.35 8.39
C ASP A 56 -15.53 0.38 6.86
N ARG A 57 -14.91 1.37 6.19
CA ARG A 57 -14.92 1.48 4.73
C ARG A 57 -13.58 1.90 4.16
N ALA A 58 -13.20 1.27 3.05
CA ALA A 58 -11.96 1.53 2.34
C ALA A 58 -11.91 2.90 1.62
N THR A 59 -13.03 3.64 1.61
CA THR A 59 -13.20 4.98 1.04
C THR A 59 -13.43 6.05 2.12
N GLU A 60 -13.47 5.68 3.39
CA GLU A 60 -13.58 6.60 4.52
C GLU A 60 -12.18 6.90 5.06
N PHE A 61 -11.55 7.94 4.51
CA PHE A 61 -10.13 8.20 4.77
C PHE A 61 -9.87 8.69 6.19
N ILE A 62 -8.87 8.07 6.83
CA ILE A 62 -8.45 8.46 8.18
C ILE A 62 -7.43 9.59 8.12
N GLU A 63 -7.40 10.43 9.15
CA GLU A 63 -6.49 11.58 9.25
C GLU A 63 -4.99 11.21 9.05
N PRO A 64 -4.44 10.16 9.68
CA PRO A 64 -3.04 9.76 9.42
C PRO A 64 -2.79 9.41 7.95
N GLY A 65 -3.76 8.77 7.29
CA GLY A 65 -3.70 8.41 5.89
C GLY A 65 -3.68 9.64 4.98
N LEU A 66 -4.57 10.60 5.23
CA LEU A 66 -4.64 11.85 4.48
C LEU A 66 -3.34 12.66 4.61
N ARG A 67 -2.79 12.75 5.82
CA ARG A 67 -1.49 13.41 6.04
C ARG A 67 -0.35 12.69 5.33
N LEU A 68 -0.37 11.35 5.30
CA LEU A 68 0.62 10.57 4.56
C LEU A 68 0.58 10.88 3.06
N VAL A 69 -0.62 10.95 2.49
CA VAL A 69 -0.83 11.34 1.08
C VAL A 69 -0.29 12.74 0.82
N GLN A 70 -0.60 13.72 1.68
CA GLN A 70 -0.10 15.08 1.55
C GLN A 70 1.43 15.17 1.62
N MET A 71 2.06 14.43 2.55
CA MET A 71 3.52 14.37 2.67
C MET A 71 4.16 13.80 1.40
N ALA A 72 3.64 12.68 0.90
CA ALA A 72 4.13 12.07 -0.33
C ALA A 72 3.92 12.97 -1.55
N PHE A 73 2.75 13.62 -1.66
CA PHE A 73 2.45 14.57 -2.73
C PHE A 73 3.49 15.70 -2.80
N ARG A 74 3.78 16.32 -1.65
CA ARG A 74 4.79 17.39 -1.55
C ARG A 74 6.18 16.90 -1.96
N LEU A 75 6.54 15.68 -1.58
CA LEU A 75 7.84 15.11 -1.95
C LEU A 75 7.95 14.79 -3.44
N LEU A 76 6.88 14.30 -4.06
CA LEU A 76 6.85 13.95 -5.49
C LEU A 76 6.84 15.19 -6.38
N TYR A 77 6.02 16.18 -6.05
CA TYR A 77 5.73 17.30 -6.92
C TYR A 77 6.35 18.62 -6.46
N SER A 78 7.03 18.63 -5.31
CA SER A 78 7.67 19.82 -4.72
C SER A 78 6.70 20.99 -4.52
N ARG A 79 5.40 20.70 -4.32
CA ARG A 79 4.34 21.70 -4.12
C ARG A 79 3.20 21.15 -3.27
N ASN A 80 2.32 22.03 -2.81
CA ASN A 80 1.05 21.64 -2.20
C ASN A 80 0.02 21.26 -3.27
N PRO A 81 -0.98 20.41 -2.91
CA PRO A 81 -2.17 20.23 -3.74
C PRO A 81 -2.84 21.59 -3.99
N ASP A 82 -3.25 21.81 -5.23
CA ASP A 82 -3.95 23.01 -5.66
C ASP A 82 -5.45 22.88 -5.36
N PRO A 83 -6.01 23.69 -4.44
CA PRO A 83 -7.43 23.64 -4.13
C PRO A 83 -8.33 24.07 -5.31
N ALA A 84 -7.79 24.78 -6.31
CA ALA A 84 -8.53 25.15 -7.51
C ALA A 84 -8.65 23.99 -8.51
N THR A 85 -7.89 22.91 -8.33
CA THR A 85 -7.86 21.74 -9.21
C THR A 85 -8.37 20.50 -8.44
N PRO A 86 -9.68 20.16 -8.52
CA PRO A 86 -10.26 19.09 -7.71
C PRO A 86 -9.65 17.70 -7.92
N SER A 87 -8.97 17.48 -9.05
CA SER A 87 -8.31 16.22 -9.40
C SER A 87 -6.86 16.14 -8.90
N ASP A 88 -6.30 17.19 -8.30
CA ASP A 88 -4.86 17.31 -8.07
C ASP A 88 -4.33 16.39 -6.96
N MET A 89 -5.17 15.99 -6.00
CA MET A 89 -4.85 14.99 -4.97
C MET A 89 -6.14 14.39 -4.41
N VAL A 90 -6.59 13.26 -4.97
CA VAL A 90 -7.88 12.63 -4.62
C VAL A 90 -7.64 11.25 -4.00
N PRO A 91 -7.75 11.08 -2.67
CA PRO A 91 -7.72 9.76 -2.06
C PRO A 91 -8.82 8.85 -2.65
N ARG A 92 -8.47 7.62 -3.02
CA ARG A 92 -9.38 6.66 -3.69
C ARG A 92 -9.61 5.40 -2.90
N HIS A 93 -8.58 4.90 -2.23
CA HIS A 93 -8.65 3.64 -1.53
C HIS A 93 -7.60 3.57 -0.45
N GLN A 94 -7.95 3.04 0.72
CA GLN A 94 -6.98 2.73 1.76
C GLN A 94 -7.31 1.36 2.36
N TYR A 95 -6.31 0.68 2.90
CA TYR A 95 -6.50 -0.60 3.58
C TYR A 95 -5.33 -0.94 4.49
N ASP A 96 -5.64 -1.78 5.46
CA ASP A 96 -4.72 -2.32 6.46
C ASP A 96 -3.99 -3.57 5.93
N ILE A 97 -2.70 -3.67 6.22
CA ILE A 97 -1.87 -4.85 5.87
C ILE A 97 -1.74 -5.73 7.11
N TRP A 98 -2.30 -6.92 7.03
CA TRP A 98 -2.31 -7.90 8.12
C TRP A 98 -1.27 -8.99 7.86
N ARG A 99 -0.33 -9.22 8.78
CA ARG A 99 0.56 -10.40 8.71
C ARG A 99 -0.23 -11.66 9.00
N GLY A 100 0.02 -12.68 8.19
CA GLY A 100 -0.72 -13.94 8.26
C GLY A 100 -2.03 -13.91 7.49
N ALA A 101 -2.42 -12.77 6.90
CA ALA A 101 -3.47 -12.72 5.87
C ALA A 101 -2.86 -13.17 4.53
N THR A 102 -2.62 -14.46 4.37
CA THR A 102 -2.68 -15.02 3.01
C THR A 102 -4.14 -14.96 2.56
N PRO A 103 -4.45 -14.97 1.25
CA PRO A 103 -5.83 -15.18 0.76
C PRO A 103 -6.50 -16.39 1.46
N ASP A 104 -5.65 -17.33 1.87
CA ASP A 104 -5.94 -18.55 2.58
C ASP A 104 -6.46 -18.39 4.03
N ARG A 105 -6.29 -17.22 4.66
CA ARG A 105 -6.48 -16.98 6.11
C ARG A 105 -7.40 -15.81 6.45
N VAL A 106 -7.74 -14.95 5.49
CA VAL A 106 -8.75 -13.88 5.64
C VAL A 106 -10.16 -14.46 5.85
N LEU A 107 -10.35 -15.76 5.61
CA LEU A 107 -11.63 -16.47 5.65
C LEU A 107 -11.85 -17.29 6.93
N LEU A 108 -10.98 -17.18 7.93
CA LEU A 108 -11.18 -17.90 9.20
C LEU A 108 -12.41 -17.31 9.94
N PRO A 109 -13.26 -18.12 10.60
CA PRO A 109 -14.34 -17.59 11.43
C PRO A 109 -13.79 -16.72 12.57
N GLU A 110 -14.50 -15.65 12.94
CA GLU A 110 -14.29 -14.89 14.18
C GLU A 110 -14.62 -15.81 15.39
N PRO A 111 -13.66 -16.62 15.86
CA PRO A 111 -12.68 -16.14 16.84
C PRO A 111 -11.21 -16.43 16.47
N MET A 112 -10.95 -17.20 15.41
CA MET A 112 -9.59 -17.62 15.00
C MET A 112 -8.81 -16.54 14.24
N GLN A 113 -9.47 -15.50 13.72
CA GLN A 113 -8.78 -14.37 13.09
C GLN A 113 -7.93 -13.58 14.12
N ARG A 114 -8.47 -13.39 15.33
CA ARG A 114 -7.96 -12.43 16.33
C ARG A 114 -6.60 -12.80 16.93
N ASP A 115 -6.24 -14.08 16.95
CA ASP A 115 -4.98 -14.55 17.55
C ASP A 115 -3.80 -14.57 16.56
N TYR A 116 -4.05 -14.51 15.24
CA TYR A 116 -3.01 -14.71 14.22
C TYR A 116 -2.79 -13.54 13.26
N THR A 117 -3.69 -12.55 13.21
CA THR A 117 -3.54 -11.38 12.34
C THR A 117 -3.02 -10.19 13.13
N ARG A 118 -1.72 -9.91 13.03
CA ARG A 118 -1.15 -8.65 13.50
C ARG A 118 -1.29 -7.62 12.39
N LEU A 119 -1.90 -6.48 12.68
CA LEU A 119 -1.85 -5.32 11.79
C LEU A 119 -0.39 -4.84 11.73
N GLU A 120 0.22 -4.90 10.56
CA GLU A 120 1.64 -4.61 10.37
C GLU A 120 1.91 -3.39 9.52
N GLY A 121 0.98 -3.02 8.66
CA GLY A 121 1.16 -1.92 7.75
C GLY A 121 -0.14 -1.32 7.30
N TYR A 122 0.02 -0.27 6.50
CA TYR A 122 -1.06 0.54 6.01
C TYR A 122 -0.73 0.94 4.57
N THR A 123 -1.77 0.92 3.74
CA THR A 123 -1.68 1.33 2.34
C THR A 123 -2.76 2.36 2.05
N ILE A 124 -2.40 3.41 1.34
CA ILE A 124 -3.34 4.40 0.81
C ILE A 124 -3.01 4.72 -0.64
N THR A 125 -4.04 4.88 -1.44
CA THR A 125 -3.96 5.20 -2.86
C THR A 125 -4.70 6.48 -3.14
N PHE A 126 -4.10 7.37 -3.91
CA PHE A 126 -4.69 8.62 -4.36
C PHE A 126 -4.40 8.88 -5.82
N ASP A 127 -5.26 9.65 -6.45
CA ASP A 127 -5.17 10.06 -7.84
C ASP A 127 -4.64 11.51 -7.93
N HIS A 128 -3.88 11.78 -8.98
CA HIS A 128 -3.39 13.10 -9.34
C HIS A 128 -3.75 13.35 -10.80
N LEU A 129 -4.48 14.44 -11.06
CA LEU A 129 -4.98 14.90 -12.35
C LEU A 129 -5.78 13.87 -13.17
N LEU A 130 -6.27 12.79 -12.55
CA LEU A 130 -7.14 11.83 -13.22
C LEU A 130 -8.55 12.41 -13.37
N GLY A 131 -8.99 12.53 -14.62
CA GLY A 131 -10.30 13.05 -14.97
C GLY A 131 -11.39 11.98 -15.04
N PRO A 132 -12.67 12.38 -15.11
CA PRO A 132 -13.76 11.47 -15.41
C PRO A 132 -13.52 10.79 -16.77
N GLY A 133 -13.39 9.46 -16.78
CA GLY A 133 -13.11 8.66 -17.98
C GLY A 133 -11.74 7.98 -18.01
N ASP A 134 -10.78 8.44 -17.19
CA ASP A 134 -9.45 7.84 -17.09
C ASP A 134 -9.35 6.79 -15.96
N GLU A 135 -10.48 6.40 -15.37
CA GLU A 135 -10.51 5.68 -14.09
C GLU A 135 -10.19 4.18 -14.20
N ASP A 136 -10.40 3.58 -15.38
CA ASP A 136 -10.44 2.12 -15.55
C ASP A 136 -9.06 1.45 -15.50
N ASP A 137 -8.04 2.09 -16.07
CA ASP A 137 -6.67 1.58 -16.06
C ASP A 137 -5.63 2.70 -16.21
N PRO A 138 -5.63 3.71 -15.31
CA PRO A 138 -4.64 4.77 -15.36
C PRO A 138 -3.22 4.23 -15.11
N GLU A 139 -2.22 5.02 -15.49
CA GLU A 139 -0.85 4.74 -15.10
C GLU A 139 -0.71 4.81 -13.57
N THR A 140 0.15 3.96 -13.00
CA THR A 140 0.27 3.84 -11.55
C THR A 140 1.71 3.92 -11.08
N LEU A 141 1.92 4.59 -9.95
CA LEU A 141 3.17 4.59 -9.22
C LEU A 141 2.98 3.95 -7.85
N MET A 142 3.78 2.92 -7.55
CA MET A 142 3.84 2.33 -6.21
C MET A 142 5.07 2.86 -5.46
N LEU A 143 4.84 3.37 -4.26
CA LEU A 143 5.83 3.89 -3.33
C LEU A 143 5.80 3.06 -2.04
N ASN A 144 6.98 2.67 -1.54
CA ASN A 144 7.09 2.01 -0.24
C ASN A 144 7.87 2.88 0.73
N ILE A 145 7.42 2.96 1.98
CA ILE A 145 8.12 3.65 3.05
C ILE A 145 9.02 2.66 3.78
N ILE A 146 10.33 2.85 3.71
CA ILE A 146 11.35 1.92 4.22
C ILE A 146 12.30 2.65 5.18
N ASP A 147 12.54 2.06 6.35
CA ASP A 147 13.63 2.45 7.23
C ASP A 147 14.96 1.94 6.66
N PRO A 148 15.93 2.82 6.30
CA PRO A 148 17.22 2.40 5.78
C PRO A 148 18.08 1.65 6.81
N ASN A 149 17.74 1.73 8.09
CA ASN A 149 18.41 1.02 9.18
C ASN A 149 17.80 -0.37 9.46
N ASP A 150 16.68 -0.73 8.82
CA ASP A 150 16.11 -2.08 8.90
C ASP A 150 16.83 -2.99 7.89
N PRO A 151 17.75 -3.88 8.33
CA PRO A 151 18.62 -4.61 7.41
C PRO A 151 17.83 -5.52 6.45
N VAL A 152 16.74 -6.12 6.92
CA VAL A 152 15.93 -7.05 6.11
C VAL A 152 15.26 -6.30 4.96
N ARG A 153 14.73 -5.11 5.23
CA ARG A 153 13.97 -4.34 4.24
C ARG A 153 14.87 -3.49 3.37
N ALA A 154 15.97 -3.00 3.93
CA ALA A 154 16.94 -2.21 3.23
C ALA A 154 17.67 -3.01 2.13
N ASP A 155 17.71 -4.34 2.23
CA ASP A 155 18.22 -5.24 1.20
C ASP A 155 17.28 -5.40 -0.01
N HIS A 156 16.05 -4.87 0.09
CA HIS A 156 15.11 -4.83 -1.03
C HIS A 156 15.18 -3.53 -1.84
N MET A 157 16.14 -2.65 -1.54
CA MET A 157 16.37 -1.39 -2.26
C MET A 157 17.59 -1.49 -3.16
N THR A 158 17.56 -0.80 -4.30
CA THR A 158 18.69 -0.72 -5.25
C THR A 158 19.46 0.59 -5.15
N ILE A 159 19.07 1.49 -4.24
CA ILE A 159 19.71 2.79 -4.01
C ILE A 159 20.76 2.70 -2.91
N SER A 160 21.76 3.59 -2.98
CA SER A 160 22.74 3.75 -1.93
C SER A 160 22.08 4.21 -0.62
N LYS A 161 22.43 3.50 0.46
CA LYS A 161 21.88 3.71 1.81
C LYS A 161 22.75 4.65 2.64
N SER A 162 24.03 4.78 2.30
CA SER A 162 25.01 5.53 3.10
C SER A 162 24.63 7.00 3.35
N PRO A 163 23.97 7.74 2.43
CA PRO A 163 23.55 9.11 2.71
C PRO A 163 22.45 9.20 3.78
N TYR A 164 21.74 8.09 4.04
CA TYR A 164 20.53 8.05 4.86
C TYR A 164 20.74 7.31 6.19
N THR A 165 21.83 6.57 6.36
CA THR A 165 22.15 5.81 7.60
C THR A 165 23.14 6.51 8.52
N SER A 166 23.85 7.53 8.04
CA SER A 166 24.97 8.17 8.76
C SER A 166 24.64 9.53 9.36
N GLY A 167 23.39 9.98 9.26
CA GLY A 167 22.94 11.27 9.78
C GLY A 167 22.59 11.24 11.27
N SER A 168 22.57 12.42 11.90
CA SER A 168 22.06 12.61 13.28
C SER A 168 20.53 12.60 13.35
N GLU A 169 19.84 12.82 12.23
CA GLU A 169 18.38 12.82 12.14
C GLU A 169 17.87 11.45 11.68
N PRO A 170 16.85 10.89 12.35
CA PRO A 170 16.21 9.66 11.90
C PRO A 170 15.38 9.93 10.64
N VAL A 171 15.53 9.08 9.63
CA VAL A 171 14.90 9.24 8.31
C VAL A 171 14.16 7.98 7.88
N LEU A 172 13.06 8.17 7.16
CA LEU A 172 12.38 7.12 6.41
C LEU A 172 12.44 7.47 4.92
N LEU A 173 12.62 6.45 4.08
CA LEU A 173 12.69 6.63 2.64
C LEU A 173 11.37 6.29 1.99
N LEU A 174 10.81 7.22 1.20
CA LEU A 174 9.68 6.99 0.31
C LEU A 174 10.21 6.48 -1.03
N VAL A 175 10.37 5.18 -1.16
CA VAL A 175 11.11 4.55 -2.26
C VAL A 175 10.15 4.17 -3.39
N PRO A 176 10.32 4.73 -4.60
CA PRO A 176 9.60 4.27 -5.78
C PRO A 176 9.94 2.81 -6.11
N ARG A 177 8.99 2.08 -6.69
CA ARG A 177 9.19 0.67 -7.02
C ARG A 177 10.35 0.42 -8.01
N CYS A 178 10.71 1.40 -8.84
CA CYS A 178 11.88 1.30 -9.72
C CYS A 178 13.20 1.10 -8.95
N CYS A 179 13.27 1.67 -7.74
CA CYS A 179 14.42 1.64 -6.83
C CYS A 179 14.40 0.41 -5.91
N GLN A 180 13.58 -0.60 -6.22
CA GLN A 180 13.44 -1.81 -5.41
C GLN A 180 13.79 -3.04 -6.22
N VAL A 181 14.35 -4.05 -5.55
CA VAL A 181 14.78 -5.31 -6.19
C VAL A 181 13.62 -6.02 -6.88
N ARG A 182 12.42 -5.96 -6.29
CA ARG A 182 11.20 -6.50 -6.90
C ARG A 182 10.59 -5.50 -7.86
N LYS A 183 10.72 -5.76 -9.16
CA LYS A 183 10.00 -5.03 -10.21
C LYS A 183 8.54 -5.48 -10.22
N GLY A 184 7.63 -4.61 -9.79
CA GLY A 184 6.20 -4.88 -9.78
C GLY A 184 5.56 -4.72 -11.15
N THR A 185 5.85 -5.64 -12.08
CA THR A 185 5.25 -5.64 -13.43
C THR A 185 3.72 -5.79 -13.42
N THR A 186 3.14 -6.14 -12.27
CA THR A 186 1.70 -6.32 -12.05
C THR A 186 1.07 -5.25 -11.17
N ASP A 187 1.82 -4.28 -10.66
CA ASP A 187 1.33 -3.29 -9.69
C ASP A 187 0.19 -2.46 -10.28
N ARG A 188 0.31 -1.98 -11.52
CA ARG A 188 -0.74 -1.23 -12.22
C ARG A 188 -2.08 -1.97 -12.24
N ARG A 189 -2.08 -3.19 -12.76
CA ARG A 189 -3.31 -4.01 -12.84
C ARG A 189 -3.87 -4.32 -11.45
N ARG A 190 -3.01 -4.59 -10.47
CA ARG A 190 -3.43 -4.89 -9.09
C ARG A 190 -4.10 -3.68 -8.45
N ILE A 191 -3.44 -2.52 -8.45
CA ILE A 191 -3.92 -1.28 -7.83
C ILE A 191 -5.22 -0.82 -8.48
N ASN A 192 -5.28 -0.82 -9.82
CA ASN A 192 -6.50 -0.42 -10.54
C ASN A 192 -7.66 -1.38 -10.28
N ARG A 193 -7.40 -2.68 -10.08
CA ARG A 193 -8.43 -3.64 -9.67
C ARG A 193 -8.90 -3.37 -8.24
N GLU A 194 -8.00 -3.15 -7.29
CA GLU A 194 -8.33 -2.88 -5.87
C GLU A 194 -9.29 -1.67 -5.75
N ILE A 195 -9.03 -0.59 -6.48
CA ILE A 195 -9.91 0.60 -6.47
C ILE A 195 -11.27 0.30 -7.10
N ARG A 196 -11.30 -0.41 -8.23
CA ARG A 196 -12.58 -0.81 -8.85
C ARG A 196 -13.42 -1.64 -7.89
N GLU A 197 -12.80 -2.58 -7.18
CA GLU A 197 -13.47 -3.42 -6.19
C GLU A 197 -13.94 -2.62 -4.97
N ALA A 198 -13.16 -1.63 -4.53
CA ALA A 198 -13.55 -0.74 -3.44
C ALA A 198 -14.75 0.16 -3.77
N ASN A 199 -14.90 0.53 -5.05
CA ASN A 199 -16.01 1.33 -5.56
C ASN A 199 -17.29 0.53 -5.85
N LEU A 200 -17.26 -0.80 -5.76
CA LEU A 200 -18.46 -1.60 -5.92
C LEU A 200 -19.44 -1.33 -4.77
N PRO A 201 -20.76 -1.38 -5.03
CA PRO A 201 -21.76 -1.37 -3.96
C PRO A 201 -21.46 -2.44 -2.91
N GLU A 202 -21.68 -2.12 -1.65
CA GLU A 202 -21.34 -2.99 -0.52
C GLU A 202 -21.93 -4.40 -0.66
N GLU A 203 -23.19 -4.50 -1.11
CA GLU A 203 -23.87 -5.78 -1.37
C GLU A 203 -23.14 -6.62 -2.43
N VAL A 204 -22.65 -5.99 -3.50
CA VAL A 204 -21.92 -6.67 -4.58
C VAL A 204 -20.56 -7.14 -4.07
N ARG A 205 -19.88 -6.29 -3.30
CA ARG A 205 -18.59 -6.62 -2.68
C ARG A 205 -18.73 -7.79 -1.71
N MET A 206 -19.72 -7.76 -0.83
CA MET A 206 -20.00 -8.83 0.14
C MET A 206 -20.36 -10.14 -0.56
N LYS A 207 -21.19 -10.09 -1.62
CA LYS A 207 -21.51 -11.28 -2.41
C LYS A 207 -20.27 -11.91 -3.02
N ARG A 208 -19.37 -11.11 -3.62
CA ARG A 208 -18.10 -11.61 -4.18
C ARG A 208 -17.22 -12.22 -3.10
N LEU A 209 -17.07 -11.57 -1.95
CA LEU A 209 -16.30 -12.10 -0.82
C LEU A 209 -16.85 -13.45 -0.34
N MET A 210 -18.17 -13.62 -0.28
CA MET A 210 -18.80 -14.90 0.06
C MET A 210 -18.55 -15.97 -1.00
N GLU A 211 -18.63 -15.62 -2.29
CA GLU A 211 -18.35 -16.55 -3.40
C GLU A 211 -16.88 -17.00 -3.41
N GLU A 212 -15.94 -16.08 -3.19
CA GLU A 212 -14.51 -16.35 -3.06
C GLU A 212 -14.22 -17.21 -1.83
N SER A 213 -14.89 -16.92 -0.71
CA SER A 213 -14.79 -17.72 0.52
C SER A 213 -15.19 -19.16 0.26
N ARG A 214 -16.35 -19.37 -0.35
CA ARG A 214 -16.88 -20.69 -0.68
C ARG A 214 -15.97 -21.44 -1.66
N ALA A 215 -15.48 -20.77 -2.70
CA ALA A 215 -14.57 -21.36 -3.67
C ALA A 215 -13.23 -21.78 -3.02
N TYR A 216 -12.77 -21.03 -2.03
CA TYR A 216 -11.57 -21.34 -1.28
C TYR A 216 -11.76 -22.53 -0.33
N GLU A 217 -12.86 -22.58 0.41
CA GLU A 217 -13.23 -23.74 1.25
C GLU A 217 -13.29 -25.03 0.42
N GLU A 218 -13.86 -24.95 -0.78
CA GLU A 218 -13.92 -26.09 -1.69
C GLU A 218 -12.51 -26.54 -2.14
N LYS A 219 -11.61 -25.60 -2.42
CA LYS A 219 -10.20 -25.91 -2.74
C LYS A 219 -9.47 -26.57 -1.57
N LEU A 220 -9.69 -26.09 -0.35
CA LEU A 220 -9.12 -26.70 0.87
C LEU A 220 -9.60 -28.14 1.05
N LEU A 221 -10.91 -28.38 0.89
CA LEU A 221 -11.51 -29.72 0.96
C LEU A 221 -10.94 -30.66 -0.11
N ARG A 222 -10.69 -30.16 -1.33
CA ARG A 222 -10.05 -30.95 -2.39
C ARG A 222 -8.60 -31.29 -2.04
N LYS A 223 -7.83 -30.34 -1.51
CA LYS A 223 -6.44 -30.57 -1.08
C LYS A 223 -6.36 -31.59 0.06
N SER A 224 -7.21 -31.48 1.08
CA SER A 224 -7.21 -32.42 2.20
C SER A 224 -7.56 -33.84 1.77
N LYS A 225 -8.54 -34.01 0.87
CA LYS A 225 -8.89 -35.32 0.29
C LYS A 225 -7.76 -35.92 -0.54
N ALA A 226 -7.05 -35.10 -1.32
CA ALA A 226 -5.90 -35.57 -2.10
C ALA A 226 -4.76 -36.04 -1.20
N GLN A 227 -4.49 -35.31 -0.11
CA GLN A 227 -3.43 -35.63 0.84
C GLN A 227 -3.76 -36.88 1.68
N ALA A 228 -5.01 -37.04 2.11
CA ALA A 228 -5.47 -38.27 2.76
C ALA A 228 -5.41 -39.50 1.83
N SER A 229 -5.45 -39.31 0.50
CA SER A 229 -5.33 -40.40 -0.47
C SER A 229 -3.87 -40.74 -0.78
N SER A 230 -2.92 -39.82 -0.58
CA SER A 230 -1.48 -40.09 -0.75
C SER A 230 -0.84 -40.77 0.46
N ASP A 231 -1.41 -40.61 1.65
CA ASP A 231 -0.89 -41.19 2.90
C ASP A 231 -1.32 -42.66 3.13
N VAL A 232 -2.12 -43.22 2.21
CA VAL A 232 -2.66 -44.60 2.28
C VAL A 232 -1.93 -45.56 1.32
N VAL A 233 -0.83 -45.12 0.69
CA VAL A 233 0.01 -45.92 -0.23
C VAL A 233 1.38 -46.22 0.36
#